data_AF-A0A2D7PFK4-F1
#
_entry.id   AF-A0A2D7PFK4-F1
#
_cell.length_a   1.000
_cell.length_b   1.000
_cell.length_c   1.000
_cell.angle_alpha   90.00
_cell.angle_beta   90.00
_cell.angle_gamma   90.00
#
_symmetry.space_group_name_H-M   'P 1'
#
loop_
_entity.id
_entity.type
_entity.pdbx_description
1 polymer ?
#
loop_
_entity_poly.entity_id
_entity_poly.type
_entity_poly.pdbx_seq_one_letter_code
_entity_poly.pdbx_strand_id
1 'polypeptide(L)'
;MSNNITISIIVPIYNAKDHIGNCIKNLLNQDFEETIEIIMVDDGSSDNSFNIIQNFKITNLKLFRLIKNSGASAARNKGLDESKGEYVYFMDVDDSIDKDALKNLYSIAKKNDCDFVFSDFKRILDLKNQRDKTFNYVNDKIFDRSELLEHMQKEINDPSLGHLGLFGCNGRLIRRSVIENGKIRFVEELRFLEDKTFCWDLFGKINSAIYIRKQLYSYYVYPDVQTAITKSINYGFDVEYFELITKRIKNSFKSFGLANNKIEQLVDQGLIFYIITLLVSYSRSMALGKVSKKEGKKFRGKIIDNVLQNKNIRKAVKNYKISKKESQWIPKAINLGSRFFLELACDHRAKEVVKKRKAGQE
;
A
#
# COMPACT_ATOMS: atom_id res chain seq x y z
N MET A 1 25.99 27.70 -5.46
CA MET A 1 24.63 27.25 -5.79
C MET A 1 24.22 26.28 -4.71
N SER A 2 23.13 26.54 -3.97
CA SER A 2 22.61 25.56 -3.01
C SER A 2 22.24 24.30 -3.78
N ASN A 3 22.93 23.18 -3.53
CA ASN A 3 22.57 21.86 -4.06
C ASN A 3 21.19 21.49 -3.50
N ASN A 4 20.13 21.92 -4.18
CA ASN A 4 18.78 21.61 -3.78
C ASN A 4 18.48 20.19 -4.30
N ILE A 5 18.17 19.29 -3.38
CA ILE A 5 17.85 17.90 -3.75
C ILE A 5 16.46 17.90 -4.36
N THR A 6 16.29 17.21 -5.48
CA THR A 6 15.04 17.21 -6.24
C THR A 6 14.14 16.06 -5.83
N ILE A 7 14.70 14.85 -5.69
CA ILE A 7 13.97 13.65 -5.26
C ILE A 7 14.75 12.93 -4.16
N SER A 8 14.08 12.65 -3.04
CA SER A 8 14.55 11.69 -2.04
C SER A 8 13.91 10.33 -2.30
N ILE A 9 14.73 9.34 -2.65
CA ILE A 9 14.29 7.96 -2.87
C ILE A 9 14.47 7.20 -1.56
N ILE A 10 13.37 6.74 -0.96
CA ILE A 10 13.38 6.02 0.33
C ILE A 10 13.19 4.54 0.06
N VAL A 11 14.16 3.73 0.50
CA VAL A 11 14.18 2.28 0.31
C VAL A 11 14.29 1.58 1.67
N PRO A 12 13.21 0.94 2.16
CA PRO A 12 13.28 0.11 3.37
C PRO A 12 13.99 -1.21 3.07
N ILE A 13 14.90 -1.63 3.95
CA ILE A 13 15.71 -2.84 3.81
C ILE A 13 15.43 -3.79 4.97
N TYR A 14 15.13 -5.06 4.70
CA TYR A 14 15.12 -6.11 5.71
C TYR A 14 15.47 -7.47 5.09
N ASN A 15 16.61 -8.05 5.49
CA ASN A 15 17.10 -9.34 5.01
C ASN A 15 17.06 -9.48 3.48
N ALA A 16 17.69 -8.54 2.78
CA ALA A 16 17.59 -8.36 1.32
C ALA A 16 18.95 -8.39 0.61
N LYS A 17 19.94 -9.10 1.17
CA LYS A 17 21.31 -9.20 0.63
C LYS A 17 21.37 -9.50 -0.88
N ASP A 18 20.43 -10.30 -1.38
CA ASP A 18 20.41 -10.77 -2.77
C ASP A 18 19.81 -9.73 -3.75
N HIS A 19 19.14 -8.69 -3.24
CA HIS A 19 18.46 -7.66 -4.04
C HIS A 19 19.20 -6.31 -4.07
N ILE A 20 20.00 -6.02 -3.05
CA ILE A 20 20.69 -4.72 -2.87
C ILE A 20 21.47 -4.29 -4.10
N GLY A 21 22.28 -5.18 -4.69
CA GLY A 21 23.11 -4.82 -5.85
C GLY A 21 22.29 -4.40 -7.07
N ASN A 22 21.19 -5.10 -7.34
CA ASN A 22 20.28 -4.77 -8.44
C ASN A 22 19.52 -3.47 -8.18
N CYS A 23 19.04 -3.27 -6.95
CA CYS A 23 18.36 -2.04 -6.54
C CYS A 23 19.27 -0.81 -6.71
N ILE A 24 20.48 -0.86 -6.15
CA ILE A 24 21.46 0.24 -6.26
C ILE A 24 21.78 0.52 -7.74
N LYS A 25 22.08 -0.52 -8.54
CA LYS A 25 22.36 -0.34 -9.96
C LYS A 25 21.19 0.27 -10.72
N ASN A 26 19.96 -0.12 -10.39
CA ASN A 26 18.74 0.42 -11.01
C ASN A 26 18.54 1.91 -10.69
N LEU A 27 18.79 2.33 -9.45
CA LEU A 27 18.68 3.73 -9.02
C LEU A 27 19.80 4.61 -9.59
N LEU A 28 21.02 4.10 -9.70
CA LEU A 28 22.16 4.85 -10.26
C LEU A 28 22.10 5.00 -11.79
N ASN A 29 21.32 4.17 -12.47
CA ASN A 29 21.20 4.17 -13.93
C ASN A 29 19.98 4.94 -14.44
N GLN A 30 19.41 5.85 -13.65
CA GLN A 30 18.25 6.66 -14.06
C GLN A 30 18.67 7.77 -15.03
N ASP A 31 17.91 7.95 -16.12
CA ASP A 31 18.03 9.06 -17.08
C ASP A 31 17.40 10.33 -16.50
N PHE A 32 17.98 10.84 -15.41
CA PHE A 32 17.48 11.98 -14.67
C PHE A 32 18.62 12.94 -14.33
N GLU A 33 18.54 14.15 -14.89
CA GLU A 33 19.62 15.14 -14.82
C GLU A 33 19.65 15.90 -13.49
N GLU A 34 18.54 15.93 -12.76
CA GLU A 34 18.41 16.61 -11.49
C GLU A 34 19.03 15.81 -10.33
N THR A 35 19.35 16.50 -9.22
CA THR A 35 19.98 15.86 -8.07
C THR A 35 19.01 14.94 -7.32
N ILE A 36 19.39 13.68 -7.14
CA ILE A 36 18.70 12.71 -6.29
C ILE A 36 19.53 12.36 -5.06
N GLU A 37 18.85 12.07 -3.96
CA GLU A 37 19.45 11.34 -2.83
C GLU A 37 18.75 9.99 -2.65
N ILE A 38 19.53 8.98 -2.27
CA ILE A 38 19.05 7.63 -1.99
C ILE A 38 19.16 7.42 -0.49
N ILE A 39 18.05 7.16 0.18
CA ILE A 39 17.98 6.91 1.62
C ILE A 39 17.59 5.46 1.82
N MET A 40 18.57 4.62 2.16
CA MET A 40 18.36 3.22 2.52
C MET A 40 18.27 3.10 4.04
N VAL A 41 17.20 2.48 4.53
CA VAL A 41 16.98 2.29 5.97
C VAL A 41 16.88 0.80 6.29
N ASP A 42 17.90 0.26 6.94
CA ASP A 42 17.93 -1.11 7.45
C ASP A 42 17.05 -1.28 8.67
N ASP A 43 15.99 -2.06 8.56
CA ASP A 43 15.02 -2.38 9.60
C ASP A 43 15.54 -3.51 10.50
N GLY A 44 16.79 -3.40 10.96
CA GLY A 44 17.43 -4.39 11.83
C GLY A 44 17.59 -5.76 11.16
N SER A 45 18.18 -5.80 9.95
CA SER A 45 18.48 -7.07 9.28
C SER A 45 19.41 -7.95 10.13
N SER A 46 19.16 -9.26 10.07
CA SER A 46 19.97 -10.30 10.70
C SER A 46 20.96 -10.95 9.72
N ASP A 47 20.83 -10.68 8.42
CA ASP A 47 21.77 -11.11 7.39
C ASP A 47 22.84 -10.04 7.12
N ASN A 48 23.61 -10.21 6.04
CA ASN A 48 24.70 -9.31 5.68
C ASN A 48 24.25 -8.05 4.90
N SER A 49 22.94 -7.73 4.85
CA SER A 49 22.40 -6.63 4.05
C SER A 49 23.07 -5.28 4.33
N PHE A 50 23.18 -4.89 5.61
CA PHE A 50 23.73 -3.60 6.01
C PHE A 50 25.18 -3.43 5.54
N ASN A 51 26.02 -4.44 5.77
CA ASN A 51 27.44 -4.41 5.39
C ASN A 51 27.61 -4.37 3.86
N ILE A 52 26.77 -5.08 3.11
CA ILE A 52 26.78 -5.03 1.65
C ILE A 52 26.54 -3.60 1.17
N ILE A 53 25.51 -2.91 1.69
CA ILE A 53 25.21 -1.52 1.29
C ILE A 53 26.38 -0.59 1.66
N GLN A 54 26.95 -0.76 2.85
CA GLN A 54 28.07 0.06 3.32
C GLN A 54 29.30 -0.01 2.39
N ASN A 55 29.52 -1.15 1.73
CA ASN A 55 30.64 -1.36 0.81
C ASN A 55 30.51 -0.61 -0.53
N PHE A 56 29.31 -0.17 -0.93
CA PHE A 56 29.12 0.50 -2.24
C PHE A 56 29.72 1.93 -2.29
N LYS A 57 29.93 2.59 -1.14
CA LYS A 57 30.55 3.94 -1.02
C LYS A 57 30.03 4.96 -2.06
N ILE A 58 28.71 5.18 -2.09
CA ILE A 58 28.05 6.07 -3.04
C ILE A 58 27.78 7.44 -2.39
N THR A 59 28.26 8.52 -3.00
CA THR A 59 28.22 9.89 -2.45
C THR A 59 26.81 10.38 -2.10
N ASN A 60 25.81 10.05 -2.92
CA ASN A 60 24.42 10.48 -2.72
C ASN A 60 23.54 9.41 -2.04
N LEU A 61 24.15 8.36 -1.48
CA LEU A 61 23.46 7.34 -0.69
C LEU A 61 23.69 7.57 0.80
N LYS A 62 22.59 7.66 1.55
CA LYS A 62 22.57 7.65 3.01
C LYS A 62 22.06 6.31 3.51
N LEU A 63 22.79 5.71 4.43
CA LEU A 63 22.44 4.44 5.04
C LEU A 63 22.15 4.65 6.53
N PHE A 64 20.96 4.22 6.97
CA PHE A 64 20.55 4.22 8.36
C PHE A 64 20.22 2.81 8.82
N ARG A 65 20.27 2.57 10.14
CA ARG A 65 19.89 1.30 10.75
C ARG A 65 18.99 1.52 11.95
N LEU A 66 17.89 0.80 12.01
CA LEU A 66 17.01 0.73 13.17
C LEU A 66 17.52 -0.30 14.17
N ILE A 67 17.19 -0.11 15.44
CA ILE A 67 17.66 -0.95 16.55
C ILE A 67 17.15 -2.40 16.43
N LYS A 68 15.95 -2.57 15.89
CA LYS A 68 15.28 -3.86 15.71
C LYS A 68 14.33 -3.80 14.53
N ASN A 69 13.95 -4.97 14.01
CA ASN A 69 12.86 -5.08 13.04
C ASN A 69 11.55 -4.53 13.62
N SER A 70 11.17 -3.39 13.06
CA SER A 70 9.99 -2.59 13.39
C SER A 70 9.09 -2.40 12.17
N GLY A 71 9.37 -3.10 11.08
CA GLY A 71 8.62 -3.15 9.82
C GLY A 71 8.92 -1.98 8.88
N ALA A 72 8.48 -2.13 7.62
CA ALA A 72 8.70 -1.15 6.56
C ALA A 72 8.18 0.25 6.91
N SER A 73 7.09 0.36 7.68
CA SER A 73 6.55 1.64 8.17
C SER A 73 7.58 2.45 8.95
N ALA A 74 8.30 1.84 9.90
CA ALA A 74 9.31 2.51 10.72
C ALA A 74 10.50 2.95 9.86
N ALA A 75 10.95 2.07 8.96
CA ALA A 75 12.02 2.38 8.02
C ALA A 75 11.65 3.54 7.08
N ARG A 76 10.42 3.56 6.56
CA ARG A 76 9.89 4.65 5.72
C ARG A 76 9.75 5.96 6.50
N ASN A 77 9.29 5.92 7.76
CA ASN A 77 9.22 7.10 8.63
C ASN A 77 10.61 7.69 8.88
N LYS A 78 11.60 6.85 9.22
CA LYS A 78 12.99 7.30 9.35
C LYS A 78 13.53 7.88 8.05
N GLY A 79 13.19 7.27 6.91
CA GLY A 79 13.53 7.83 5.60
C GLY A 79 12.91 9.20 5.35
N LEU A 80 11.65 9.41 5.76
CA LEU A 80 10.96 10.69 5.64
C LEU A 80 11.65 11.77 6.49
N ASP A 81 12.05 11.45 7.73
CA ASP A 81 12.71 12.39 8.63
C ASP A 81 14.08 12.85 8.08
N GLU A 82 14.73 12.02 7.27
CA GLU A 82 16.06 12.29 6.68
C GLU A 82 16.00 12.86 5.25
N SER A 83 14.79 12.90 4.67
CA SER A 83 14.54 13.35 3.30
C SER A 83 14.64 14.87 3.17
N LYS A 84 15.29 15.34 2.10
CA LYS A 84 15.51 16.76 1.79
C LYS A 84 15.01 17.17 0.41
N GLY A 85 14.63 16.20 -0.42
CA GLY A 85 14.20 16.39 -1.80
C GLY A 85 12.89 17.17 -1.92
N GLU A 86 12.72 17.97 -2.96
CA GLU A 86 11.42 18.61 -3.25
C GLU A 86 10.27 17.58 -3.26
N TYR A 87 10.55 16.39 -3.78
CA TYR A 87 9.66 15.24 -3.78
C TYR A 87 10.27 14.03 -3.07
N VAL A 88 9.41 13.14 -2.59
CA VAL A 88 9.74 11.82 -2.04
C VAL A 88 9.25 10.74 -3.00
N TYR A 89 10.05 9.68 -3.15
CA TYR A 89 9.71 8.49 -3.91
C TYR A 89 9.98 7.24 -3.08
N PHE A 90 8.97 6.38 -2.89
CA PHE A 90 9.16 5.11 -2.19
C PHE A 90 9.40 3.96 -3.18
N MET A 91 10.35 3.09 -2.88
CA MET A 91 10.63 1.88 -3.65
C MET A 91 11.05 0.76 -2.70
N ASP A 92 10.53 -0.44 -2.89
CA ASP A 92 10.99 -1.60 -2.12
C ASP A 92 12.28 -2.16 -2.74
N VAL A 93 13.15 -2.75 -1.92
CA VAL A 93 14.51 -3.17 -2.34
C VAL A 93 14.51 -4.29 -3.39
N ASP A 94 13.46 -5.11 -3.43
CA ASP A 94 13.27 -6.21 -4.37
C ASP A 94 12.53 -5.80 -5.65
N ASP A 95 12.20 -4.51 -5.79
CA ASP A 95 11.56 -3.92 -6.97
C ASP A 95 12.55 -3.12 -7.84
N SER A 96 12.07 -2.65 -9.00
CA SER A 96 12.85 -1.79 -9.89
C SER A 96 11.98 -0.79 -10.63
N ILE A 97 12.61 0.24 -11.20
CA ILE A 97 11.96 1.28 -12.00
C ILE A 97 12.57 1.38 -13.39
N ASP A 98 11.78 1.79 -14.38
CA ASP A 98 12.27 2.04 -15.74
C ASP A 98 13.30 3.17 -15.74
N LYS A 99 14.20 3.16 -16.73
CA LYS A 99 15.35 4.08 -16.81
C LYS A 99 14.92 5.55 -16.80
N ASP A 100 13.77 5.85 -17.38
CA ASP A 100 13.20 7.20 -17.50
C ASP A 100 12.09 7.48 -16.47
N ALA A 101 11.89 6.61 -15.47
CA ALA A 101 10.76 6.70 -14.55
C ALA A 101 10.74 8.03 -13.78
N LEU A 102 11.85 8.40 -13.14
CA LEU A 102 11.96 9.64 -12.37
C LEU A 102 11.77 10.88 -13.25
N LYS A 103 12.35 10.88 -14.46
CA LYS A 103 12.19 11.96 -15.45
C LYS A 103 10.73 12.16 -15.85
N ASN A 104 10.02 11.09 -16.18
CA ASN A 104 8.61 11.16 -16.56
C ASN A 104 7.74 11.69 -15.41
N LEU A 105 7.92 11.17 -14.20
CA LEU A 105 7.12 11.58 -13.05
C LEU A 105 7.41 13.04 -12.65
N TYR A 106 8.70 13.42 -12.59
CA TYR A 106 9.11 14.75 -12.17
C TYR A 106 8.70 15.82 -13.19
N SER A 107 8.90 15.58 -14.49
CA SER A 107 8.52 16.55 -15.53
C SER A 107 7.02 16.86 -15.50
N ILE A 108 6.17 15.83 -15.29
CA ILE A 108 4.72 16.02 -15.13
C ILE A 108 4.40 16.75 -13.82
N ALA A 109 5.06 16.39 -12.71
CA ALA A 109 4.85 17.05 -11.42
C ALA A 109 5.16 18.55 -11.51
N LYS A 110 6.33 18.93 -12.07
CA LYS A 110 6.75 20.32 -12.21
C LYS A 110 5.91 21.10 -13.21
N LYS A 111 5.60 20.52 -14.37
CA LYS A 111 4.78 21.19 -15.40
C LYS A 111 3.39 21.59 -14.88
N ASN A 112 2.81 20.77 -14.00
CA ASN A 112 1.45 20.96 -13.51
C ASN A 112 1.37 21.42 -12.05
N ASP A 113 2.51 21.72 -11.42
CA ASP A 113 2.62 21.97 -9.98
C ASP A 113 1.83 20.96 -9.13
N CYS A 114 2.03 19.68 -9.40
CA CYS A 114 1.20 18.60 -8.84
C CYS A 114 1.79 18.02 -7.54
N ASP A 115 0.92 17.71 -6.58
CA ASP A 115 1.33 17.16 -5.28
C ASP A 115 1.65 15.65 -5.32
N PHE A 116 1.05 14.93 -6.26
CA PHE A 116 1.13 13.47 -6.33
C PHE A 116 1.08 12.98 -7.77
N VAL A 117 2.17 12.36 -8.24
CA VAL A 117 2.23 11.79 -9.58
C VAL A 117 2.50 10.30 -9.49
N PHE A 118 1.73 9.52 -10.23
CA PHE A 118 1.83 8.08 -10.24
C PHE A 118 1.65 7.52 -11.64
N SER A 119 2.06 6.27 -11.81
CA SER A 119 1.92 5.55 -13.07
C SER A 119 1.45 4.13 -12.81
N ASP A 120 1.20 3.39 -13.87
CA ASP A 120 0.93 1.97 -13.76
C ASP A 120 2.20 1.17 -13.45
N PHE A 121 2.03 -0.13 -13.20
CA PHE A 121 3.13 -1.01 -12.83
C PHE A 121 3.15 -2.29 -13.66
N LYS A 122 4.36 -2.81 -13.88
CA LYS A 122 4.62 -4.16 -14.36
C LYS A 122 4.51 -5.11 -13.18
N ARG A 123 3.83 -6.24 -13.37
CA ARG A 123 3.83 -7.33 -12.39
C ARG A 123 4.72 -8.44 -12.92
N ILE A 124 5.95 -8.54 -12.43
CA ILE A 124 6.94 -9.49 -12.95
C ILE A 124 6.82 -10.81 -12.20
N LEU A 125 6.52 -11.88 -12.94
CA LEU A 125 6.55 -13.27 -12.47
C LEU A 125 7.30 -14.09 -13.52
N ASP A 126 8.31 -14.85 -13.08
CA ASP A 126 9.18 -15.65 -13.96
C ASP A 126 9.73 -14.84 -15.14
N LEU A 127 10.22 -13.63 -14.84
CA LEU A 127 10.75 -12.65 -15.81
C LEU A 127 9.73 -12.12 -16.84
N LYS A 128 8.44 -12.43 -16.69
CA LYS A 128 7.37 -11.97 -17.58
C LYS A 128 6.47 -10.95 -16.91
N ASN A 129 6.14 -9.89 -17.63
CA ASN A 129 5.15 -8.91 -17.20
C ASN A 129 3.73 -9.47 -17.37
N GLN A 130 3.08 -9.79 -16.26
CA GLN A 130 1.70 -10.29 -16.20
C GLN A 130 0.65 -9.22 -16.49
N ARG A 131 1.07 -7.96 -16.62
CA ARG A 131 0.21 -6.82 -16.95
C ARG A 131 0.55 -6.23 -18.30
N ASP A 132 1.16 -6.97 -19.21
CA ASP A 132 1.49 -6.42 -20.54
C ASP A 132 0.24 -5.80 -21.19
N LYS A 133 0.37 -4.56 -21.65
CA LYS A 133 -0.69 -3.72 -22.23
C LYS A 133 -1.94 -3.53 -21.35
N THR A 134 -1.88 -3.88 -20.06
CA THR A 134 -2.97 -3.73 -19.10
C THR A 134 -2.75 -2.50 -18.24
N PHE A 135 -3.71 -1.58 -18.26
CA PHE A 135 -3.62 -0.30 -17.56
C PHE A 135 -4.87 -0.06 -16.72
N ASN A 136 -4.71 0.64 -15.60
CA ASN A 136 -5.79 1.03 -14.71
C ASN A 136 -6.69 2.12 -15.33
N TYR A 137 -6.11 2.98 -16.19
CA TYR A 137 -6.85 4.01 -16.92
C TYR A 137 -6.50 4.00 -18.42
N VAL A 138 -7.47 4.41 -19.25
CA VAL A 138 -7.36 4.37 -20.72
C VAL A 138 -6.38 5.41 -21.26
N ASN A 139 -6.22 6.53 -20.57
CA ASN A 139 -5.30 7.61 -20.89
C ASN A 139 -4.64 8.15 -19.62
N ASP A 140 -3.67 9.05 -19.78
CA ASP A 140 -3.25 9.94 -18.71
C ASP A 140 -4.47 10.63 -18.10
N LYS A 141 -4.46 10.80 -16.78
CA LYS A 141 -5.61 11.32 -16.05
C LYS A 141 -5.17 12.28 -14.95
N ILE A 142 -5.75 13.46 -14.94
CA ILE A 142 -5.66 14.40 -13.83
C ILE A 142 -6.80 14.06 -12.87
N PHE A 143 -6.53 14.16 -11.57
CA PHE A 143 -7.54 14.08 -10.52
C PHE A 143 -7.48 15.41 -9.78
N ASP A 144 -8.49 16.25 -10.01
CA ASP A 144 -8.70 17.39 -9.14
C ASP A 144 -9.22 16.94 -7.76
N ARG A 145 -9.42 17.90 -6.85
CA ARG A 145 -9.90 17.63 -5.49
C ARG A 145 -11.26 16.90 -5.47
N SER A 146 -12.15 17.18 -6.42
CA SER A 146 -13.45 16.52 -6.50
C SER A 146 -13.34 15.08 -7.02
N GLU A 147 -12.49 14.84 -8.02
CA GLU A 147 -12.21 13.51 -8.55
C GLU A 147 -11.45 12.65 -7.55
N LEU A 148 -10.53 13.23 -6.78
CA LEU A 148 -9.86 12.56 -5.66
C LEU A 148 -10.89 12.03 -4.65
N LEU A 149 -11.85 12.88 -4.26
CA LEU A 149 -12.93 12.49 -3.35
C LEU A 149 -13.76 11.32 -3.91
N GLU A 150 -14.09 11.34 -5.20
CA GLU A 150 -14.80 10.25 -5.86
C GLU A 150 -14.00 8.94 -5.80
N HIS A 151 -12.70 8.99 -6.09
CA HIS A 151 -11.84 7.80 -6.11
C HIS A 151 -11.53 7.29 -4.70
N MET A 152 -11.44 8.16 -3.69
CA MET A 152 -11.40 7.76 -2.29
C MET A 152 -12.67 7.00 -1.87
N GLN A 153 -13.86 7.41 -2.34
CA GLN A 153 -15.09 6.64 -2.09
C GLN A 153 -15.08 5.29 -2.83
N LYS A 154 -14.50 5.21 -4.03
CA LYS A 154 -14.32 3.93 -4.74
C LYS A 154 -13.36 3.00 -4.03
N GLU A 155 -12.31 3.52 -3.39
CA GLU A 155 -11.31 2.71 -2.65
C GLU A 155 -11.94 1.85 -1.55
N ILE A 156 -13.02 2.32 -0.92
CA ILE A 156 -13.76 1.59 0.13
C ILE A 156 -15.00 0.84 -0.39
N ASN A 157 -15.15 0.72 -1.72
CA ASN A 157 -16.34 0.16 -2.35
C ASN A 157 -16.03 -0.75 -3.56
N ASP A 158 -14.80 -0.76 -4.07
CA ASP A 158 -14.40 -1.58 -5.19
C ASP A 158 -13.14 -2.41 -4.84
N PRO A 159 -13.31 -3.70 -4.47
CA PRO A 159 -12.20 -4.60 -4.16
C PRO A 159 -11.33 -4.92 -5.39
N SER A 160 -11.75 -4.54 -6.61
CA SER A 160 -10.98 -4.75 -7.83
C SER A 160 -9.97 -3.64 -8.15
N LEU A 161 -9.95 -2.54 -7.39
CA LEU A 161 -8.94 -1.48 -7.54
C LEU A 161 -7.51 -1.93 -7.16
N GLY A 162 -7.38 -3.13 -6.60
CA GLY A 162 -6.13 -3.87 -6.55
C GLY A 162 -5.03 -3.23 -5.69
N HIS A 163 -3.82 -3.73 -5.88
CA HIS A 163 -2.58 -3.20 -5.31
C HIS A 163 -2.01 -2.17 -6.30
N LEU A 164 -1.50 -1.04 -5.80
CA LEU A 164 -0.87 0.04 -6.58
C LEU A 164 -1.81 0.79 -7.54
N GLY A 165 -3.10 0.95 -7.18
CA GLY A 165 -4.06 1.85 -7.85
C GLY A 165 -3.82 3.33 -7.52
N LEU A 166 -4.84 4.10 -7.19
CA LEU A 166 -4.61 5.45 -6.62
C LEU A 166 -3.95 5.33 -5.23
N PHE A 167 -4.42 4.39 -4.40
CA PHE A 167 -3.89 4.09 -3.09
C PHE A 167 -2.67 3.15 -3.16
N GLY A 168 -1.53 3.65 -2.68
CA GLY A 168 -0.25 2.99 -2.52
C GLY A 168 0.84 4.03 -2.29
N CYS A 169 2.03 3.63 -1.83
CA CYS A 169 3.16 4.55 -1.67
C CYS A 169 4.29 4.28 -2.67
N ASN A 170 4.53 3.01 -3.02
CA ASN A 170 5.64 2.62 -3.89
C ASN A 170 5.44 3.12 -5.32
N GLY A 171 6.50 3.53 -6.00
CA GLY A 171 6.38 3.89 -7.42
C GLY A 171 5.73 5.26 -7.68
N ARG A 172 5.60 6.10 -6.64
CA ARG A 172 4.85 7.36 -6.67
C ARG A 172 5.74 8.51 -6.25
N LEU A 173 5.60 9.63 -6.94
CA LEU A 173 6.30 10.86 -6.62
C LEU A 173 5.36 11.77 -5.81
N ILE A 174 5.75 12.09 -4.59
CA ILE A 174 4.90 12.81 -3.62
C ILE A 174 5.61 14.08 -3.18
N ARG A 175 4.95 15.23 -3.25
CA ARG A 175 5.53 16.51 -2.81
C ARG A 175 5.85 16.46 -1.32
N ARG A 176 7.12 16.64 -0.95
CA ARG A 176 7.58 16.48 0.45
C ARG A 176 6.89 17.47 1.39
N SER A 177 6.69 18.71 0.95
CA SER A 177 6.06 19.74 1.77
C SER A 177 4.62 19.39 2.20
N VAL A 178 3.87 18.59 1.42
CA VAL A 178 2.55 18.10 1.83
C VAL A 178 2.68 17.12 3.00
N ILE A 179 3.66 16.21 2.94
CA ILE A 179 3.94 15.24 4.00
C ILE A 179 4.36 15.96 5.29
N GLU A 180 5.26 16.94 5.19
CA GLU A 180 5.77 17.69 6.34
C GLU A 180 4.70 18.57 6.99
N ASN A 181 4.05 19.42 6.19
CA ASN A 181 3.02 20.33 6.70
C ASN A 181 1.80 19.56 7.23
N GLY A 182 1.47 18.44 6.58
CA GLY A 182 0.40 17.55 7.00
C GLY A 182 0.77 16.66 8.20
N LYS A 183 2.05 16.61 8.61
CA LYS A 183 2.60 15.67 9.61
C LYS A 183 2.21 14.22 9.31
N ILE A 184 2.24 13.85 8.04
CA ILE A 184 1.82 12.53 7.56
C ILE A 184 2.93 11.53 7.86
N ARG A 185 2.59 10.40 8.49
CA ARG A 185 3.51 9.31 8.85
C ARG A 185 2.81 7.97 8.66
N PHE A 186 3.60 6.92 8.42
CA PHE A 186 3.11 5.55 8.48
C PHE A 186 2.80 5.19 9.93
N VAL A 187 1.70 4.46 10.14
CA VAL A 187 1.38 3.87 11.45
C VAL A 187 2.22 2.61 11.61
N GLU A 188 3.19 2.63 12.52
CA GLU A 188 4.21 1.58 12.63
C GLU A 188 3.65 0.26 13.15
N GLU A 189 2.57 0.32 13.92
CA GLU A 189 1.86 -0.84 14.44
C GLU A 189 1.05 -1.57 13.35
N LEU A 190 0.73 -0.89 12.23
CA LEU A 190 0.04 -1.52 11.11
C LEU A 190 1.03 -2.34 10.26
N ARG A 191 0.76 -3.65 10.19
CA ARG A 191 1.45 -4.61 9.30
C ARG A 191 0.60 -5.04 8.10
N PHE A 192 -0.59 -4.45 7.99
CA PHE A 192 -1.54 -4.67 6.93
C PHE A 192 -2.28 -3.35 6.70
N LEU A 193 -2.41 -2.94 5.44
CA LEU A 193 -3.01 -1.65 5.01
C LEU A 193 -2.23 -0.41 5.49
N GLU A 194 -0.97 -0.55 5.89
CA GLU A 194 -0.14 0.57 6.32
C GLU A 194 0.06 1.60 5.21
N ASP A 195 0.24 1.13 3.97
CA ASP A 195 0.36 1.93 2.76
C ASP A 195 -0.94 2.68 2.44
N LYS A 196 -2.08 1.99 2.51
CA LYS A 196 -3.40 2.58 2.28
C LYS A 196 -3.74 3.59 3.37
N THR A 197 -3.37 3.31 4.61
CA THR A 197 -3.59 4.22 5.75
C THR A 197 -2.79 5.51 5.59
N PHE A 198 -1.52 5.40 5.16
CA PHE A 198 -0.73 6.58 4.79
C PHE A 198 -1.40 7.40 3.68
N CYS A 199 -1.97 6.75 2.66
CA CYS A 199 -2.68 7.43 1.58
C CYS A 199 -3.95 8.16 2.04
N TRP A 200 -4.68 7.64 3.04
CA TRP A 200 -5.84 8.35 3.60
C TRP A 200 -5.45 9.70 4.20
N ASP A 201 -4.35 9.75 4.96
CA ASP A 201 -3.84 11.00 5.51
C ASP A 201 -3.31 11.92 4.40
N LEU A 202 -2.63 11.38 3.39
CA LEU A 202 -2.12 12.14 2.24
C LEU A 202 -3.24 12.75 1.39
N PHE A 203 -4.26 11.98 1.01
CA PHE A 203 -5.33 12.44 0.15
C PHE A 203 -6.30 13.41 0.82
N GLY A 204 -6.31 13.44 2.16
CA GLY A 204 -6.92 14.53 2.89
C GLY A 204 -6.19 15.88 2.73
N LYS A 205 -4.94 15.90 2.26
CA LYS A 205 -4.07 17.08 2.25
C LYS A 205 -3.65 17.56 0.86
N ILE A 206 -3.49 16.68 -0.13
CA ILE A 206 -3.15 17.09 -1.51
C ILE A 206 -4.32 17.84 -2.18
N ASN A 207 -4.00 18.61 -3.22
CA ASN A 207 -4.99 19.29 -4.06
C ASN A 207 -5.20 18.62 -5.42
N SER A 208 -4.16 17.97 -5.94
CA SER A 208 -4.20 17.32 -7.24
C SER A 208 -3.35 16.04 -7.26
N ALA A 209 -3.78 15.09 -8.09
CA ALA A 209 -2.95 13.95 -8.48
C ALA A 209 -2.95 13.80 -10.00
N ILE A 210 -1.88 13.24 -10.56
CA ILE A 210 -1.80 12.90 -11.98
C ILE A 210 -1.36 11.45 -12.16
N TYR A 211 -2.14 10.71 -12.93
CA TYR A 211 -1.79 9.40 -13.46
C TYR A 211 -1.19 9.55 -14.86
N ILE A 212 -0.06 8.89 -15.08
CA ILE A 212 0.57 8.72 -16.40
C ILE A 212 0.36 7.27 -16.85
N ARG A 213 -0.16 7.07 -18.05
CA ARG A 213 -0.40 5.76 -18.66
C ARG A 213 0.88 5.14 -19.20
N LYS A 214 1.80 4.88 -18.29
CA LYS A 214 3.05 4.14 -18.50
C LYS A 214 3.23 3.13 -17.36
N GLN A 215 3.93 2.04 -17.61
CA GLN A 215 4.28 1.07 -16.57
C GLN A 215 5.72 1.34 -16.11
N LEU A 216 5.92 2.33 -15.25
CA LEU A 216 7.28 2.80 -14.88
C LEU A 216 7.86 2.08 -13.67
N TYR A 217 7.03 1.36 -12.91
CA TYR A 217 7.44 0.58 -11.74
C TYR A 217 7.31 -0.91 -12.03
N SER A 218 8.29 -1.71 -11.62
CA SER A 218 8.28 -3.17 -11.76
C SER A 218 8.19 -3.81 -10.38
N TYR A 219 7.02 -4.42 -10.11
CA TYR A 219 6.76 -5.18 -8.90
C TYR A 219 7.09 -6.65 -9.11
N TYR A 220 8.08 -7.19 -8.42
CA TYR A 220 8.50 -8.58 -8.56
C TYR A 220 7.72 -9.50 -7.61
N VAL A 221 7.18 -10.59 -8.18
CA VAL A 221 6.41 -11.57 -7.42
C VAL A 221 7.24 -12.83 -7.26
N TYR A 222 7.57 -13.15 -6.01
CA TYR A 222 8.23 -14.39 -5.62
C TYR A 222 7.19 -15.33 -4.98
N PRO A 223 6.68 -16.35 -5.71
CA PRO A 223 5.58 -17.19 -5.23
C PRO A 223 5.87 -17.90 -3.91
N ASP A 224 7.12 -18.35 -3.75
CA ASP A 224 7.59 -19.21 -2.65
C ASP A 224 8.12 -18.41 -1.45
N VAL A 225 8.05 -17.07 -1.51
CA VAL A 225 8.51 -16.19 -0.43
C VAL A 225 7.32 -15.69 0.39
N GLN A 226 7.51 -15.67 1.72
CA GLN A 226 6.57 -15.03 2.62
C GLN A 226 6.64 -13.50 2.46
N THR A 227 5.62 -12.94 1.81
CA THR A 227 5.33 -11.50 1.76
C THR A 227 5.09 -10.88 3.14
N ALA A 228 5.16 -9.56 3.24
CA ALA A 228 4.77 -8.81 4.44
C ALA A 228 3.34 -9.17 4.89
N ILE A 229 2.40 -9.34 3.95
CA ILE A 229 1.00 -9.73 4.24
C ILE A 229 0.92 -11.13 4.87
N THR A 230 1.68 -12.09 4.35
CA THR A 230 1.68 -13.46 4.91
C THR A 230 2.37 -13.51 6.26
N LYS A 231 3.42 -12.70 6.46
CA LYS A 231 4.07 -12.53 7.77
C LYS A 231 3.10 -11.89 8.76
N SER A 232 2.42 -10.81 8.39
CA SER A 232 1.45 -10.14 9.27
C SER A 232 0.29 -11.04 9.66
N ILE A 233 -0.18 -11.89 8.74
CA ILE A 233 -1.15 -12.95 9.03
C ILE A 233 -0.67 -13.88 10.16
N ASN A 234 0.63 -14.24 10.18
CA ASN A 234 1.22 -15.14 11.18
C ASN A 234 1.43 -14.46 12.55
N TYR A 235 1.60 -13.14 12.59
CA TYR A 235 1.71 -12.37 13.85
C TYR A 235 0.33 -12.03 14.45
N GLY A 236 -0.73 -12.15 13.66
CA GLY A 236 -2.09 -11.75 14.03
C GLY A 236 -2.33 -10.26 13.78
N PHE A 237 -3.59 -9.92 13.47
CA PHE A 237 -4.05 -8.55 13.30
C PHE A 237 -5.19 -8.31 14.29
N ASP A 238 -5.06 -7.29 15.14
CA ASP A 238 -6.13 -6.95 16.08
C ASP A 238 -7.20 -6.06 15.43
N VAL A 239 -8.44 -6.24 15.86
CA VAL A 239 -9.59 -5.46 15.37
C VAL A 239 -9.46 -3.98 15.74
N GLU A 240 -8.78 -3.66 16.83
CA GLU A 240 -8.49 -2.28 17.27
C GLU A 240 -7.74 -1.46 16.20
N TYR A 241 -6.94 -2.12 15.36
CA TYR A 241 -6.27 -1.44 14.24
C TYR A 241 -7.24 -0.87 13.20
N PHE A 242 -8.44 -1.44 13.05
CA PHE A 242 -9.46 -0.84 12.20
C PHE A 242 -9.98 0.48 12.76
N GLU A 243 -9.91 0.71 14.07
CA GLU A 243 -10.26 2.00 14.67
C GLU A 243 -9.27 3.09 14.27
N LEU A 244 -7.98 2.75 14.18
CA LEU A 244 -6.96 3.65 13.65
C LEU A 244 -7.21 3.99 12.18
N ILE A 245 -7.48 2.97 11.36
CA ILE A 245 -7.75 3.15 9.92
C ILE A 245 -8.99 4.02 9.71
N THR A 246 -10.10 3.71 10.40
CA THR A 246 -11.36 4.46 10.29
C THR A 246 -11.22 5.91 10.78
N LYS A 247 -10.38 6.16 11.79
CA LYS A 247 -10.03 7.53 12.20
C LYS A 247 -9.34 8.30 11.08
N ARG A 248 -8.42 7.68 10.33
CA ARG A 248 -7.77 8.31 9.16
C ARG A 248 -8.77 8.58 8.03
N ILE A 249 -9.62 7.60 7.71
CA ILE A 249 -10.72 7.76 6.75
C ILE A 249 -11.61 8.95 7.14
N LYS A 250 -12.07 9.00 8.40
CA LYS A 250 -12.91 10.09 8.92
C LYS A 250 -12.25 11.47 8.76
N ASN A 251 -11.00 11.58 9.15
CA ASN A 251 -10.25 12.84 9.07
C ASN A 251 -10.03 13.29 7.62
N SER A 252 -9.75 12.34 6.72
CA SER A 252 -9.60 12.62 5.30
C SER A 252 -10.91 13.16 4.71
N PHE A 253 -12.06 12.53 4.93
CA PHE A 253 -13.33 13.01 4.39
C PHE A 253 -13.78 14.34 5.02
N LYS A 254 -13.41 14.62 6.27
CA LYS A 254 -13.62 15.95 6.87
C LYS A 254 -12.91 17.06 6.12
N SER A 255 -11.71 16.83 5.57
CA SER A 255 -10.97 17.86 4.84
C SER A 255 -11.55 18.17 3.45
N PHE A 256 -12.56 17.40 3.01
CA PHE A 256 -13.38 17.70 1.84
C PHE A 256 -14.69 18.41 2.19
N GLY A 257 -14.92 18.77 3.46
CA GLY A 257 -16.12 19.49 3.88
C GLY A 257 -17.41 18.66 3.82
N LEU A 258 -17.31 17.33 3.85
CA LEU A 258 -18.49 16.47 3.83
C LEU A 258 -19.33 16.60 5.11
N ALA A 259 -20.65 16.46 4.97
CA ALA A 259 -21.57 16.44 6.10
C ALA A 259 -21.29 15.24 7.02
N ASN A 260 -21.43 15.44 8.34
CA ASN A 260 -21.07 14.43 9.35
C ASN A 260 -21.77 13.08 9.13
N ASN A 261 -23.07 13.08 8.79
CA ASN A 261 -23.83 11.87 8.50
C ASN A 261 -23.26 11.08 7.30
N LYS A 262 -22.83 11.79 6.26
CA LYS A 262 -22.19 11.19 5.09
C LYS A 262 -20.82 10.61 5.44
N ILE A 263 -20.05 11.32 6.27
CA ILE A 263 -18.76 10.84 6.75
C ILE A 263 -18.94 9.56 7.56
N GLU A 264 -19.90 9.51 8.49
CA GLU A 264 -20.18 8.32 9.29
C GLU A 264 -20.56 7.12 8.40
N GLN A 265 -21.40 7.33 7.38
CA GLN A 265 -21.73 6.29 6.41
C GLN A 265 -20.49 5.76 5.67
N LEU A 266 -19.59 6.65 5.23
CA LEU A 266 -18.37 6.25 4.53
C LEU A 266 -17.36 5.56 5.45
N VAL A 267 -17.30 5.96 6.72
CA VAL A 267 -16.47 5.32 7.74
C VAL A 267 -16.97 3.90 8.01
N ASP A 268 -18.28 3.72 8.18
CA ASP A 268 -18.89 2.38 8.33
C ASP A 268 -18.63 1.52 7.09
N GLN A 269 -18.73 2.11 5.89
CA GLN A 269 -18.40 1.44 4.64
C GLN A 269 -16.95 0.93 4.63
N GLY A 270 -15.98 1.81 4.92
CA GLY A 270 -14.56 1.46 4.94
C GLY A 270 -14.20 0.43 6.03
N LEU A 271 -14.80 0.54 7.21
CA LEU A 271 -14.61 -0.41 8.31
C LEU A 271 -14.94 -1.83 7.87
N ILE A 272 -16.15 -2.03 7.36
CA ILE A 272 -16.62 -3.36 6.97
C ILE A 272 -15.87 -3.86 5.73
N PHE A 273 -15.63 -3.00 4.75
CA PHE A 273 -14.87 -3.35 3.55
C PHE A 273 -13.46 -3.88 3.87
N TYR A 274 -12.72 -3.21 4.76
CA TYR A 274 -11.37 -3.66 5.12
C TYR A 274 -11.37 -4.89 6.03
N ILE A 275 -12.38 -5.07 6.89
CA ILE A 275 -12.58 -6.32 7.63
C ILE A 275 -12.79 -7.50 6.66
N ILE A 276 -13.69 -7.34 5.68
CA ILE A 276 -13.94 -8.36 4.66
C ILE A 276 -12.66 -8.66 3.89
N THR A 277 -11.92 -7.63 3.49
CA THR A 277 -10.65 -7.76 2.77
C THR A 277 -9.64 -8.58 3.57
N LEU A 278 -9.48 -8.31 4.86
CA LEU A 278 -8.59 -9.06 5.75
C LEU A 278 -9.02 -10.53 5.86
N LEU A 279 -10.29 -10.80 6.16
CA LEU A 279 -10.81 -12.16 6.35
C LEU A 279 -10.66 -13.01 5.09
N VAL A 280 -10.96 -12.44 3.92
CA VAL A 280 -10.75 -13.09 2.61
C VAL A 280 -9.27 -13.29 2.33
N SER A 281 -8.39 -12.37 2.73
CA SER A 281 -6.93 -12.51 2.59
C SER A 281 -6.41 -13.71 3.39
N TYR A 282 -6.87 -13.93 4.63
CA TYR A 282 -6.55 -15.14 5.41
C TYR A 282 -6.97 -16.42 4.67
N SER A 283 -8.22 -16.48 4.22
CA SER A 283 -8.74 -17.63 3.45
C SER A 283 -7.92 -17.91 2.20
N ARG A 284 -7.57 -16.85 1.46
CA ARG A 284 -6.79 -16.95 0.23
C ARG A 284 -5.37 -17.44 0.50
N SER A 285 -4.71 -16.91 1.52
CA SER A 285 -3.35 -17.33 1.89
C SER A 285 -3.31 -18.82 2.27
N MET A 286 -4.33 -19.32 2.99
CA MET A 286 -4.47 -20.76 3.27
C MET A 286 -4.75 -21.57 2.00
N ALA A 287 -5.62 -21.09 1.10
CA ALA A 287 -5.95 -21.77 -0.14
C ALA A 287 -4.75 -21.87 -1.10
N LEU A 288 -3.84 -20.90 -1.05
CA LEU A 288 -2.59 -20.86 -1.82
C LEU A 288 -1.42 -21.58 -1.12
N GLY A 289 -1.62 -22.13 0.08
CA GLY A 289 -0.56 -22.80 0.84
C GLY A 289 0.50 -21.87 1.42
N LYS A 290 0.31 -20.55 1.37
CA LYS A 290 1.27 -19.55 1.89
C LYS A 290 1.29 -19.45 3.42
N VAL A 291 0.24 -19.94 4.06
CA VAL A 291 0.06 -19.97 5.52
C VAL A 291 -0.50 -21.34 5.88
N SER A 292 -0.06 -21.92 6.99
CA SER A 292 -0.57 -23.22 7.43
C SER A 292 -2.07 -23.15 7.67
N LYS A 293 -2.82 -24.17 7.23
CA LYS A 293 -4.29 -24.20 7.43
C LYS A 293 -4.67 -24.14 8.91
N LYS A 294 -3.85 -24.73 9.79
CA LYS A 294 -4.07 -24.74 11.24
C LYS A 294 -3.94 -23.35 11.83
N GLU A 295 -2.84 -22.65 11.56
CA GLU A 295 -2.60 -21.30 12.10
C GLU A 295 -3.52 -20.28 11.45
N GLY A 296 -3.71 -20.34 10.13
CA GLY A 296 -4.60 -19.44 9.41
C GLY A 296 -6.05 -19.51 9.92
N LYS A 297 -6.57 -20.71 10.20
CA LYS A 297 -7.90 -20.88 10.84
C LYS A 297 -7.93 -20.34 12.26
N LYS A 298 -6.87 -20.56 13.04
CA LYS A 298 -6.76 -20.06 14.43
C LYS A 298 -6.82 -18.52 14.46
N PHE A 299 -5.97 -17.85 13.69
CA PHE A 299 -5.90 -16.37 13.68
C PHE A 299 -7.15 -15.75 13.05
N ARG A 300 -7.62 -16.27 11.91
CA ARG A 300 -8.88 -15.80 11.30
C ARG A 300 -10.06 -15.99 12.25
N GLY A 301 -10.13 -17.13 12.95
CA GLY A 301 -11.15 -17.41 13.94
C GLY A 301 -11.18 -16.38 15.06
N LYS A 302 -10.02 -16.01 15.61
CA LYS A 302 -9.90 -14.97 16.64
C LYS A 302 -10.42 -13.61 16.14
N ILE A 303 -10.08 -13.23 14.91
CA ILE A 303 -10.58 -12.00 14.30
C ILE A 303 -12.10 -12.05 14.12
N ILE A 304 -12.64 -13.19 13.65
CA ILE A 304 -14.08 -13.39 13.51
C ILE A 304 -14.79 -13.25 14.86
N ASP A 305 -14.28 -13.88 15.92
CA ASP A 305 -14.88 -13.78 17.25
C ASP A 305 -14.92 -12.31 17.72
N ASN A 306 -13.82 -11.58 17.56
CA ASN A 306 -13.76 -10.15 17.90
C ASN A 306 -14.73 -9.31 17.06
N VAL A 307 -14.82 -9.56 15.75
CA VAL A 307 -15.75 -8.90 14.82
C VAL A 307 -17.20 -9.11 15.24
N LEU A 308 -17.57 -10.34 15.62
CA LEU A 308 -18.95 -10.69 15.99
C LEU A 308 -19.34 -10.18 17.38
N GLN A 309 -18.37 -9.99 18.29
CA GLN A 309 -18.60 -9.45 19.63
C GLN A 309 -18.59 -7.91 19.66
N ASN A 310 -17.95 -7.25 18.69
CA ASN A 310 -17.81 -5.80 18.67
C ASN A 310 -19.12 -5.10 18.24
N LYS A 311 -19.73 -4.36 19.17
CA LYS A 311 -21.00 -3.64 18.95
C LYS A 311 -20.90 -2.58 17.85
N ASN A 312 -19.76 -1.90 17.71
CA ASN A 312 -19.57 -0.87 16.68
C ASN A 312 -19.57 -1.50 15.30
N ILE A 313 -18.88 -2.64 15.13
CA ILE A 313 -18.86 -3.38 13.86
C ILE A 313 -20.26 -3.91 13.52
N ARG A 314 -21.00 -4.44 14.50
CA ARG A 314 -22.39 -4.88 14.29
C ARG A 314 -23.35 -3.75 13.94
N LYS A 315 -23.07 -2.51 14.35
CA LYS A 315 -23.82 -1.32 13.92
C LYS A 315 -23.41 -0.93 12.49
N ALA A 316 -22.12 -0.84 12.23
CA ALA A 316 -21.57 -0.46 10.93
C ALA A 316 -22.02 -1.38 9.78
N VAL A 317 -22.09 -2.70 10.02
CA VAL A 317 -22.53 -3.66 8.99
C VAL A 317 -23.97 -3.44 8.52
N LYS A 318 -24.83 -2.81 9.34
CA LYS A 318 -26.20 -2.47 8.93
C LYS A 318 -26.23 -1.31 7.94
N ASN A 319 -25.22 -0.44 8.00
CA ASN A 319 -25.06 0.70 7.10
C ASN A 319 -24.23 0.36 5.86
N TYR A 320 -23.61 -0.82 5.84
CA TYR A 320 -22.73 -1.28 4.78
C TYR A 320 -23.51 -1.56 3.49
N LYS A 321 -23.07 -0.93 2.38
CA LYS A 321 -23.54 -1.27 1.05
C LYS A 321 -22.56 -2.27 0.44
N ILE A 322 -23.11 -3.37 -0.10
CA ILE A 322 -22.30 -4.44 -0.68
C ILE A 322 -21.41 -3.86 -1.79
N SER A 323 -20.11 -4.01 -1.61
CA SER A 323 -19.11 -3.51 -2.54
C SER A 323 -19.17 -4.23 -3.89
N LYS A 324 -18.68 -3.57 -4.95
CA LYS A 324 -18.71 -4.11 -6.31
C LYS A 324 -17.97 -5.46 -6.38
N LYS A 325 -18.55 -6.48 -7.03
CA LYS A 325 -17.96 -7.84 -7.14
C LYS A 325 -17.68 -8.54 -5.80
N GLU A 326 -18.14 -8.02 -4.67
CA GLU A 326 -17.98 -8.64 -3.35
C GLU A 326 -19.01 -9.75 -3.10
N SER A 327 -18.69 -10.68 -2.19
CA SER A 327 -19.66 -11.68 -1.72
C SER A 327 -20.73 -11.04 -0.84
N GLN A 328 -22.00 -11.17 -1.24
CA GLN A 328 -23.14 -10.76 -0.43
C GLN A 328 -23.29 -11.55 0.89
N TRP A 329 -22.67 -12.72 1.00
CA TRP A 329 -22.84 -13.62 2.14
C TRP A 329 -21.98 -13.23 3.34
N ILE A 330 -20.83 -12.59 3.10
CA ILE A 330 -19.92 -12.17 4.17
C ILE A 330 -20.58 -11.10 5.07
N PRO A 331 -21.06 -9.95 4.56
CA PRO A 331 -21.73 -8.95 5.40
C PRO A 331 -23.02 -9.49 6.03
N LYS A 332 -23.76 -10.35 5.34
CA LYS A 332 -24.94 -11.05 5.91
C LYS A 332 -24.54 -11.93 7.11
N ALA A 333 -23.45 -12.69 7.02
CA ALA A 333 -22.98 -13.53 8.11
C ALA A 333 -22.51 -12.73 9.33
N ILE A 334 -21.83 -11.59 9.10
CA ILE A 334 -21.47 -10.64 10.17
C ILE A 334 -22.74 -10.11 10.86
N ASN A 335 -23.74 -9.68 10.08
CA ASN A 335 -25.00 -9.16 10.62
C ASN A 335 -25.76 -10.21 11.45
N LEU A 336 -25.79 -11.46 10.96
CA LEU A 336 -26.40 -12.61 11.65
C LEU A 336 -25.65 -13.06 12.90
N GLY A 337 -24.40 -12.61 13.11
CA GLY A 337 -23.61 -13.09 14.25
C GLY A 337 -23.09 -14.52 14.08
N SER A 338 -23.04 -15.06 12.86
CA SER A 338 -22.71 -16.47 12.63
C SER A 338 -21.27 -16.67 12.21
N ARG A 339 -20.47 -17.25 13.10
CA ARG A 339 -19.09 -17.65 12.81
C ARG A 339 -19.00 -18.66 11.66
N PHE A 340 -19.83 -19.69 11.69
CA PHE A 340 -19.81 -20.76 10.68
C PHE A 340 -20.06 -20.21 9.27
N PHE A 341 -21.13 -19.41 9.10
CA PHE A 341 -21.43 -18.82 7.80
C PHE A 341 -20.37 -17.82 7.35
N LEU A 342 -19.76 -17.08 8.28
CA LEU A 342 -18.71 -16.13 7.97
C LEU A 342 -17.45 -16.83 7.45
N GLU A 343 -17.00 -17.88 8.13
CA GLU A 343 -15.87 -18.70 7.68
C GLU A 343 -16.13 -19.30 6.29
N LEU A 344 -17.31 -19.90 6.09
CA LEU A 344 -17.71 -20.50 4.82
C LEU A 344 -17.74 -19.48 3.68
N ALA A 345 -18.34 -18.31 3.91
CA ALA A 345 -18.44 -17.25 2.91
C ALA A 345 -17.07 -16.68 2.53
N CYS A 346 -16.17 -16.49 3.51
CA CYS A 346 -14.79 -16.06 3.25
C CYS A 346 -14.00 -17.11 2.47
N ASP A 347 -14.13 -18.40 2.79
CA ASP A 347 -13.46 -19.49 2.07
C ASP A 347 -13.97 -19.64 0.63
N HIS A 348 -15.28 -19.52 0.44
CA HIS A 348 -15.88 -19.52 -0.91
C HIS A 348 -15.35 -18.35 -1.75
N ARG A 349 -15.39 -17.13 -1.21
CA ARG A 349 -14.90 -15.94 -1.91
C ARG A 349 -13.42 -16.04 -2.25
N ALA A 350 -12.59 -16.56 -1.36
CA ALA A 350 -11.17 -16.76 -1.63
C ALA A 350 -10.91 -17.73 -2.79
N LYS A 351 -11.68 -18.83 -2.88
CA LYS A 351 -11.59 -19.77 -4.01
C LYS A 351 -11.96 -19.10 -5.33
N GLU A 352 -13.01 -18.27 -5.36
CA GLU A 352 -13.38 -17.50 -6.55
C GLU A 352 -12.24 -16.60 -7.02
N VAL A 353 -11.64 -15.82 -6.11
CA VAL A 353 -10.53 -14.90 -6.41
C VAL A 353 -9.32 -15.65 -6.93
N VAL A 354 -8.97 -16.79 -6.31
CA VAL A 354 -7.86 -17.65 -6.79
C VAL A 354 -8.15 -18.18 -8.19
N LYS A 355 -9.39 -18.62 -8.46
CA LYS A 355 -9.78 -19.14 -9.78
C LYS A 355 -9.69 -18.04 -10.86
N LYS A 356 -10.16 -16.83 -10.57
CA LYS A 356 -10.09 -15.69 -11.50
C LYS A 356 -8.67 -15.29 -11.83
N ARG A 357 -7.79 -15.20 -10.83
CA ARG A 357 -6.36 -14.94 -11.03
C ARG A 357 -5.67 -15.98 -11.89
N LYS A 358 -5.96 -17.27 -11.67
CA LYS A 358 -5.44 -18.36 -12.52
C LYS A 358 -5.95 -18.27 -13.97
N ALA A 359 -7.14 -17.71 -14.17
CA ALA A 359 -7.72 -17.48 -15.49
C ALA A 359 -7.31 -16.14 -16.14
N GLY A 360 -6.45 -15.33 -15.49
CA GLY A 360 -6.02 -14.02 -16.00
C GLY A 360 -7.13 -12.94 -15.97
N GLN A 361 -8.19 -13.15 -15.18
CA GLN A 361 -9.39 -12.28 -15.15
C GLN A 361 -9.38 -11.25 -14.00
N GLU A 362 -8.33 -11.23 -13.17
CA GLU A 362 -8.21 -10.38 -11.98
C GLU A 362 -6.76 -10.15 -11.54
#